data_AF-A0AAJ0BKG0-F1
#
_entry.id   AF-A0AAJ0BKG0-F1
#
_cell.length_a   1.000
_cell.length_b   1.000
_cell.length_c   1.000
_cell.angle_alpha   90.00
_cell.angle_beta   90.00
_cell.angle_gamma   90.00
#
_symmetry.space_group_name_H-M   'P 1'
#
loop_
_entity.id
_entity.type
_entity.pdbx_description
1 polymer ?
#
loop_
_entity_poly.entity_id
_entity_poly.type
_entity_poly.pdbx_seq_one_letter_code
_entity_poly.pdbx_strand_id
1 'polypeptide(L)'
;MAGTLEQFIRFGTDASGLERTFRLLQALAQTLLFFLPARALLFRLLTDWVWIWNAAADEDTAKLETATLAALGDLRARFALGRRFFRVFRFLESFSAAWALLPVAREGGGVLTWLEISARSFNGMYLLLETLHFPEALGIGGVSVWGAERARVLHVEGQRFWFFALVCGVMVGVGRVVELWGQERGQEQGGVQDGEKKEKDLEEVRKKRREVMRRTLRRLVADVLDLAVPGAVVGWVPVSPGVVGVMMLGSTWLTAAEVWERCGREIDAGKST
;
A
#
# COMPACT_ATOMS: atom_id res chain seq x y z
N MET A 1 16.33 -10.98 -19.48
CA MET A 1 15.85 -9.65 -19.07
C MET A 1 14.59 -9.36 -19.86
N ALA A 2 13.44 -9.38 -19.19
CA ALA A 2 12.20 -8.85 -19.72
C ALA A 2 12.42 -7.47 -20.35
N GLY A 3 11.81 -7.22 -21.52
CA GLY A 3 11.79 -5.87 -22.06
C GLY A 3 10.98 -4.98 -21.13
N THR A 4 11.45 -3.76 -20.86
CA THR A 4 10.76 -2.82 -19.95
C THR A 4 9.29 -2.61 -20.34
N LEU A 5 9.00 -2.67 -21.65
CA LEU A 5 7.65 -2.61 -22.20
C LEU A 5 6.78 -3.82 -21.81
N GLU A 6 7.32 -5.02 -21.84
CA GLU A 6 6.61 -6.26 -21.51
C GLU A 6 6.25 -6.29 -20.02
N GLN A 7 7.20 -5.87 -19.17
CA GLN A 7 6.98 -5.70 -17.74
C GLN A 7 5.93 -4.62 -17.46
N PHE A 8 5.93 -3.52 -18.21
CA PHE A 8 4.90 -2.49 -18.12
C PHE A 8 3.52 -3.00 -18.52
N ILE A 9 3.41 -3.75 -19.62
CA ILE A 9 2.14 -4.36 -20.05
C ILE A 9 1.61 -5.31 -18.97
N ARG A 10 2.48 -6.15 -18.40
CA ARG A 10 2.10 -7.07 -17.33
C ARG A 10 1.67 -6.34 -16.06
N PHE A 11 2.39 -5.30 -15.67
CA PHE A 11 2.02 -4.48 -14.52
C PHE A 11 0.68 -3.77 -14.72
N GLY A 12 0.45 -3.19 -15.91
CA GLY A 12 -0.77 -2.46 -16.24
C GLY A 12 -2.00 -3.34 -16.46
N THR A 13 -1.81 -4.64 -16.69
CA THR A 13 -2.90 -5.62 -16.83
C THR A 13 -3.13 -6.45 -15.56
N ASP A 14 -2.20 -6.41 -14.61
CA ASP A 14 -2.33 -7.06 -13.30
C ASP A 14 -3.26 -6.27 -12.38
N ALA A 15 -4.21 -6.96 -11.75
CA ALA A 15 -5.18 -6.33 -10.83
C ALA A 15 -4.49 -5.61 -9.65
N SER A 16 -3.38 -6.15 -9.14
CA SER A 16 -2.61 -5.49 -8.07
C SER A 16 -1.89 -4.25 -8.59
N GLY A 17 -1.34 -4.30 -9.81
CA GLY A 17 -0.70 -3.15 -10.47
C GLY A 17 -1.68 -1.99 -10.73
N LEU A 18 -2.87 -2.32 -11.24
CA LEU A 18 -3.96 -1.35 -11.43
C LEU A 18 -4.44 -0.75 -10.11
N GLU A 19 -4.63 -1.57 -9.06
CA GLU A 19 -5.01 -1.08 -7.73
C GLU A 19 -3.99 -0.06 -7.19
N ARG A 20 -2.68 -0.32 -7.38
CA ARG A 20 -1.61 0.59 -6.95
C ARG A 20 -1.56 1.85 -7.81
N THR A 21 -1.83 1.76 -9.10
CA THR A 21 -1.96 2.94 -9.98
C THR A 21 -3.10 3.84 -9.51
N PHE A 22 -4.28 3.28 -9.21
CA PHE A 22 -5.40 4.07 -8.68
C PHE A 22 -5.09 4.64 -7.30
N ARG A 23 -4.37 3.89 -6.47
CA ARG A 23 -3.89 4.37 -5.17
C ARG A 23 -2.95 5.56 -5.31
N LEU A 24 -2.06 5.54 -6.30
CA LEU A 24 -1.13 6.63 -6.60
C LEU A 24 -1.91 7.89 -7.03
N LEU A 25 -2.85 7.74 -7.96
CA LEU A 25 -3.68 8.85 -8.44
C LEU A 25 -4.55 9.45 -7.32
N GLN A 26 -5.13 8.61 -6.48
CA GLN A 26 -5.87 9.04 -5.28
C GLN A 26 -4.96 9.85 -4.33
N ALA A 27 -3.75 9.35 -4.06
CA ALA A 27 -2.81 9.99 -3.14
C ALA A 27 -2.25 11.31 -3.70
N LEU A 28 -2.03 11.39 -5.01
CA LEU A 28 -1.66 12.62 -5.71
C LEU A 28 -2.76 13.67 -5.60
N ALA A 29 -4.00 13.29 -5.91
CA ALA A 29 -5.15 14.19 -5.77
C ALA A 29 -5.32 14.69 -4.32
N GLN A 30 -5.17 13.80 -3.33
CA GLN A 30 -5.21 14.18 -1.91
C GLN A 30 -4.07 15.13 -1.51
N THR A 31 -2.87 14.90 -2.01
CA THR A 31 -1.71 15.75 -1.72
C THR A 31 -1.88 17.14 -2.33
N LEU A 32 -2.30 17.22 -3.59
CA LEU A 32 -2.58 18.51 -4.25
C LEU A 32 -3.74 19.26 -3.58
N LEU A 33 -4.73 18.55 -3.05
CA LEU A 33 -5.89 19.15 -2.39
C LEU A 33 -5.56 19.70 -0.99
N PHE A 34 -4.74 19.01 -0.20
CA PHE A 34 -4.57 19.32 1.24
C PHE A 34 -3.14 19.69 1.67
N PHE A 35 -2.13 19.50 0.84
CA PHE A 35 -0.74 19.87 1.16
C PHE A 35 -0.41 21.23 0.55
N LEU A 36 -0.46 22.28 1.38
CA LEU A 36 -0.31 23.68 0.95
C LEU A 36 0.90 23.94 0.03
N PRO A 37 2.12 23.41 0.29
CA PRO A 37 3.25 23.64 -0.60
C PRO A 37 3.04 23.07 -2.01
N ALA A 38 2.48 21.85 -2.11
CA ALA A 38 2.20 21.23 -3.41
C ALA A 38 1.06 21.95 -4.15
N ARG A 39 0.03 22.38 -3.40
CA ARG A 39 -1.08 23.19 -3.92
C ARG A 39 -0.60 24.53 -4.47
N ALA A 40 0.23 25.25 -3.69
CA ALA A 40 0.79 26.53 -4.08
C ALA A 40 1.68 26.41 -5.32
N LEU A 41 2.48 25.34 -5.42
CA LEU A 41 3.28 25.06 -6.61
C LEU A 41 2.41 24.79 -7.85
N LEU A 42 1.36 23.97 -7.71
CA LEU A 42 0.42 23.70 -8.81
C LEU A 42 -0.23 24.99 -9.31
N PHE A 43 -0.78 25.80 -8.41
CA PHE A 43 -1.41 27.06 -8.82
C PHE A 43 -0.42 28.03 -9.41
N ARG A 44 0.80 28.14 -8.88
CA ARG A 44 1.84 28.95 -9.49
C ARG A 44 2.15 28.52 -10.92
N LEU A 45 2.32 27.22 -11.15
CA LEU A 45 2.55 26.70 -12.50
C LEU A 45 1.35 26.98 -13.42
N LEU A 46 0.11 26.78 -12.94
CA LEU A 46 -1.09 27.04 -13.73
C LEU A 46 -1.27 28.53 -14.03
N THR A 47 -1.05 29.42 -13.06
CA THR A 47 -1.16 30.86 -13.25
C THR A 47 -0.05 31.37 -14.16
N ASP A 48 1.17 30.86 -14.05
CA ASP A 48 2.27 31.20 -14.97
C ASP A 48 1.92 30.75 -16.40
N TRP A 49 1.34 29.56 -16.56
CA TRP A 49 0.84 29.07 -17.86
C TRP A 49 -0.31 29.90 -18.42
N VAL A 50 -1.30 30.26 -17.59
CA VAL A 50 -2.46 31.05 -18.01
C VAL A 50 -2.03 32.49 -18.34
N TRP A 51 -1.12 33.08 -17.57
CA TRP A 51 -0.58 34.42 -17.81
C TRP A 51 0.21 34.50 -19.12
N ILE A 52 0.96 33.45 -19.48
CA ILE A 52 1.61 33.33 -20.80
C ILE A 52 0.59 33.47 -21.95
N TRP A 53 -0.66 33.04 -21.74
CA TRP A 53 -1.68 33.01 -22.78
C TRP A 53 -2.81 34.05 -22.64
N ASN A 54 -3.00 34.69 -21.47
CA ASN A 54 -4.09 35.63 -21.19
C ASN A 54 -3.72 36.68 -20.14
N ALA A 55 -3.68 37.95 -20.54
CA ALA A 55 -3.28 39.09 -19.70
C ALA A 55 -4.39 39.67 -18.80
N ALA A 56 -5.61 39.12 -18.80
CA ALA A 56 -6.80 39.70 -18.13
C ALA A 56 -7.42 38.82 -17.02
N ALA A 57 -6.65 37.90 -16.41
CA ALA A 57 -7.20 36.75 -15.69
C ALA A 57 -7.53 36.92 -14.19
N ASP A 58 -7.39 38.10 -13.59
CA ASP A 58 -7.31 38.21 -12.11
C ASP A 58 -8.63 37.82 -11.38
N GLU A 59 -9.81 38.14 -11.93
CA GLU A 59 -11.12 37.78 -11.33
C GLU A 59 -11.53 36.30 -11.58
N ASP A 60 -10.95 35.66 -12.59
CA ASP A 60 -11.25 34.27 -12.96
C ASP A 60 -10.41 33.25 -12.16
N THR A 61 -9.28 33.67 -11.57
CA THR A 61 -8.34 32.78 -10.86
C THR A 61 -8.95 32.14 -9.61
N ALA A 62 -9.69 32.89 -8.80
CA ALA A 62 -10.31 32.38 -7.57
C ALA A 62 -11.45 31.37 -7.86
N LYS A 63 -12.25 31.63 -8.90
CA LYS A 63 -13.27 30.69 -9.38
C LYS A 63 -12.62 29.42 -9.94
N LEU A 64 -11.51 29.55 -10.68
CA LEU A 64 -10.73 28.42 -11.17
C LEU A 64 -10.14 27.58 -10.02
N GLU A 65 -9.61 28.22 -8.98
CA GLU A 65 -9.10 27.53 -7.78
C GLU A 65 -10.20 26.68 -7.14
N THR A 66 -11.35 27.28 -6.81
CA THR A 66 -12.46 26.54 -6.17
C THR A 66 -12.96 25.37 -7.02
N ALA A 67 -13.13 25.56 -8.33
CA ALA A 67 -13.52 24.49 -9.26
C ALA A 67 -12.46 23.36 -9.31
N THR A 68 -11.18 23.73 -9.33
CA THR A 68 -10.05 22.78 -9.34
C THR A 68 -10.03 21.94 -8.06
N LEU A 69 -10.23 22.56 -6.89
CA LEU A 69 -10.26 21.86 -5.61
C LEU A 69 -11.45 20.90 -5.52
N ALA A 70 -12.63 21.29 -6.02
CA ALA A 70 -13.79 20.41 -6.11
C ALA A 70 -13.49 19.20 -7.01
N ALA A 71 -12.93 19.44 -8.20
CA ALA A 71 -12.56 18.37 -9.13
C ALA A 71 -11.52 17.39 -8.55
N LEU A 72 -10.52 17.90 -7.81
CA LEU A 72 -9.54 17.05 -7.11
C LEU A 72 -10.20 16.20 -6.02
N GLY A 73 -11.18 16.75 -5.31
CA GLY A 73 -11.99 16.02 -4.33
C GLY A 73 -12.76 14.86 -4.96
N ASP A 74 -13.46 15.13 -6.06
CA ASP A 74 -14.21 14.12 -6.81
C ASP A 74 -13.29 13.05 -7.40
N LEU A 75 -12.16 13.45 -7.97
CA LEU A 75 -11.19 12.54 -8.56
C LEU A 75 -10.61 11.59 -7.50
N ARG A 76 -10.26 12.13 -6.33
CA ARG A 76 -9.82 11.35 -5.17
C ARG A 76 -10.89 10.32 -4.77
N ALA A 77 -12.15 10.73 -4.65
CA ALA A 77 -13.25 9.86 -4.27
C ALA A 77 -13.47 8.74 -5.29
N ARG A 78 -13.45 9.06 -6.59
CA ARG A 78 -13.60 8.09 -7.69
C ARG A 78 -12.49 7.05 -7.72
N PHE A 79 -11.22 7.45 -7.56
CA PHE A 79 -10.12 6.48 -7.48
C PHE A 79 -10.17 5.63 -6.20
N ALA A 80 -10.57 6.23 -5.07
CA ALA A 80 -10.78 5.48 -3.84
C ALA A 80 -11.85 4.38 -4.03
N LEU A 81 -12.97 4.72 -4.69
CA LEU A 81 -14.03 3.78 -5.05
C LEU A 81 -13.53 2.72 -6.04
N GLY A 82 -12.83 3.13 -7.11
CA GLY A 82 -12.25 2.23 -8.11
C GLY A 82 -11.37 1.14 -7.50
N ARG A 83 -10.58 1.48 -6.47
CA ARG A 83 -9.76 0.49 -5.75
C ARG A 83 -10.57 -0.58 -5.02
N ARG A 84 -11.77 -0.24 -4.55
CA ARG A 84 -12.63 -1.19 -3.81
C ARG A 84 -13.07 -2.33 -4.71
N PHE A 85 -13.29 -2.08 -6.00
CA PHE A 85 -13.60 -3.12 -6.99
C PHE A 85 -12.53 -4.22 -7.06
N PHE A 86 -11.24 -3.85 -6.99
CA PHE A 86 -10.14 -4.81 -7.00
C PHE A 86 -9.98 -5.59 -5.67
N ARG A 87 -10.68 -5.17 -4.61
CA ARG A 87 -10.59 -5.79 -3.28
C ARG A 87 -11.80 -6.61 -2.87
N VAL A 88 -12.88 -6.56 -3.65
CA VAL A 88 -14.07 -7.40 -3.43
C VAL A 88 -13.62 -8.87 -3.33
N PHE A 89 -14.02 -9.54 -2.24
CA PHE A 89 -13.63 -10.93 -1.90
C PHE A 89 -12.18 -11.19 -1.48
N ARG A 90 -11.28 -10.21 -1.49
CA ARG A 90 -9.89 -10.41 -1.02
C ARG A 90 -9.75 -10.73 0.46
N PHE A 91 -10.84 -10.55 1.24
CA PHE A 91 -10.91 -11.05 2.60
C PHE A 91 -10.73 -12.57 2.68
N LEU A 92 -11.17 -13.32 1.66
CA LEU A 92 -11.02 -14.77 1.59
C LEU A 92 -9.54 -15.17 1.50
N GLU A 93 -8.74 -14.45 0.70
CA GLU A 93 -7.29 -14.64 0.62
C GLU A 93 -6.62 -14.41 1.98
N SER A 94 -7.05 -13.37 2.70
CA SER A 94 -6.47 -13.03 4.00
C SER A 94 -6.82 -14.08 5.06
N PHE A 95 -8.07 -14.55 5.10
CA PHE A 95 -8.47 -15.60 6.03
C PHE A 95 -7.88 -16.97 5.67
N SER A 96 -7.80 -17.32 4.39
CA SER A 96 -7.15 -18.58 3.96
C SER A 96 -5.67 -18.58 4.31
N ALA A 97 -4.99 -17.44 4.12
CA ALA A 97 -3.59 -17.26 4.50
C ALA A 97 -3.40 -17.33 6.03
N ALA A 98 -4.34 -16.84 6.83
CA ALA A 98 -4.30 -17.01 8.29
C ALA A 98 -4.51 -18.48 8.68
N TRP A 99 -5.50 -19.15 8.07
CA TRP A 99 -5.82 -20.55 8.30
C TRP A 99 -4.63 -21.48 7.98
N ALA A 100 -3.91 -21.21 6.89
CA ALA A 100 -2.74 -21.99 6.49
C ALA A 100 -1.58 -21.96 7.51
N LEU A 101 -1.51 -20.93 8.36
CA LEU A 101 -0.48 -20.83 9.40
C LEU A 101 -0.87 -21.51 10.72
N LEU A 102 -2.14 -21.90 10.86
CA LEU A 102 -2.66 -22.48 12.11
C LEU A 102 -1.99 -23.81 12.51
N PRO A 103 -1.68 -24.75 11.59
CA PRO A 103 -0.95 -25.96 11.94
C PRO A 103 0.43 -25.65 12.53
N VAL A 104 1.18 -24.75 11.90
CA VAL A 104 2.51 -24.31 12.37
C VAL A 104 2.43 -23.67 13.75
N ALA A 105 1.39 -22.85 14.00
CA ALA A 105 1.17 -22.25 15.31
C ALA A 105 0.84 -23.28 16.39
N ARG A 106 0.08 -24.34 16.06
CA ARG A 106 -0.31 -25.41 16.99
C ARG A 106 0.83 -26.37 17.32
N GLU A 107 1.75 -26.59 16.37
CA GLU A 107 2.93 -27.46 16.55
C GLU A 107 4.07 -26.78 17.33
N GLY A 108 3.81 -25.66 17.99
CA GLY A 108 4.80 -24.90 18.77
C GLY A 108 5.28 -23.61 18.10
N GLY A 109 4.49 -23.04 17.18
CA GLY A 109 4.83 -21.78 16.54
C GLY A 109 4.97 -20.64 17.55
N GLY A 110 6.03 -19.85 17.37
CA GLY A 110 6.36 -18.74 18.27
C GLY A 110 5.39 -17.56 18.19
N VAL A 111 5.63 -16.55 19.03
CA VAL A 111 4.81 -15.33 19.10
C VAL A 111 4.67 -14.64 17.74
N LEU A 112 5.73 -14.62 16.92
CA LEU A 112 5.70 -14.03 15.58
C LEU A 112 4.68 -14.73 14.66
N THR A 113 4.51 -16.05 14.77
CA THR A 113 3.52 -16.80 13.97
C THR A 113 2.10 -16.40 14.37
N TRP A 114 1.81 -16.27 15.67
CA TRP A 114 0.51 -15.82 16.16
C TRP A 114 0.22 -14.36 15.79
N LEU A 115 1.23 -13.49 15.82
CA LEU A 115 1.10 -12.11 15.34
C LEU A 115 0.83 -12.07 13.83
N GLU A 116 1.43 -12.95 13.04
CA GLU A 116 1.17 -13.03 11.60
C GLU A 116 -0.24 -13.55 11.29
N ILE A 117 -0.72 -14.56 12.04
CA ILE A 117 -2.12 -15.01 11.97
C ILE A 117 -3.06 -13.84 12.29
N SER A 118 -2.78 -13.12 13.37
CA SER A 118 -3.58 -11.97 13.80
C SER A 118 -3.60 -10.86 12.75
N ALA A 119 -2.43 -10.52 12.17
CA ALA A 119 -2.32 -9.53 11.11
C ALA A 119 -3.21 -9.90 9.90
N ARG A 120 -3.15 -11.17 9.48
CA ARG A 120 -3.94 -11.68 8.35
C ARG A 120 -5.44 -11.72 8.66
N SER A 121 -5.83 -12.12 9.87
CA SER A 121 -7.23 -12.13 10.32
C SER A 121 -7.83 -10.73 10.41
N PHE A 122 -7.11 -9.77 10.98
CA PHE A 122 -7.57 -8.37 11.04
C PHE A 122 -7.66 -7.74 9.66
N ASN A 123 -6.70 -8.01 8.77
CA ASN A 123 -6.78 -7.56 7.39
C ASN A 123 -7.99 -8.18 6.65
N GLY A 124 -8.26 -9.48 6.90
CA GLY A 124 -9.45 -10.14 6.39
C GLY A 124 -10.73 -9.48 6.87
N MET A 125 -10.83 -9.17 8.16
CA MET A 125 -12.00 -8.48 8.71
C MET A 125 -12.19 -7.08 8.11
N TYR A 126 -11.13 -6.31 7.95
CA TYR A 126 -11.18 -5.02 7.25
C TYR A 126 -11.76 -5.16 5.84
N LEU A 127 -11.25 -6.11 5.04
CA LEU A 127 -11.70 -6.34 3.67
C LEU A 127 -13.14 -6.88 3.61
N LEU A 128 -13.55 -7.65 4.61
CA LEU A 128 -14.92 -8.13 4.75
C LEU A 128 -15.87 -6.96 4.99
N LEU A 129 -15.58 -6.10 5.97
CA LEU A 129 -16.41 -4.92 6.25
C LEU A 129 -16.43 -3.96 5.05
N GLU A 130 -15.30 -3.79 4.36
CA GLU A 130 -15.24 -3.00 3.12
C GLU A 130 -16.15 -3.57 2.03
N THR A 131 -16.20 -4.90 1.89
CA THR A 131 -17.09 -5.57 0.94
C THR A 131 -18.56 -5.43 1.35
N LEU A 132 -18.88 -5.54 2.64
CA LEU A 132 -20.25 -5.43 3.14
C LEU A 132 -20.86 -4.04 2.92
N HIS A 133 -20.07 -2.96 3.11
CA HIS A 133 -20.52 -1.59 2.89
C HIS A 133 -20.24 -1.08 1.46
N PHE A 134 -19.77 -1.96 0.56
CA PHE A 134 -19.44 -1.59 -0.81
C PHE A 134 -20.66 -1.11 -1.62
N PRO A 135 -21.86 -1.72 -1.52
CA PRO A 135 -23.04 -1.24 -2.24
C PRO A 135 -23.37 0.22 -1.93
N GLU A 136 -23.28 0.64 -0.67
CA GLU A 136 -23.52 2.03 -0.25
C GLU A 136 -22.46 2.97 -0.81
N ALA A 137 -21.22 2.51 -0.96
CA ALA A 137 -20.15 3.30 -1.52
C ALA A 137 -20.35 3.65 -3.00
N LEU A 138 -21.17 2.89 -3.72
CA LEU A 138 -21.51 3.17 -5.11
C LEU A 138 -22.43 4.38 -5.26
N GLY A 139 -23.14 4.78 -4.19
CA GLY A 139 -24.01 5.96 -4.19
C GLY A 139 -25.20 5.86 -5.16
N ILE A 140 -25.62 4.65 -5.53
CA ILE A 140 -26.73 4.42 -6.45
C ILE A 140 -28.05 4.67 -5.69
N GLY A 141 -28.85 5.62 -6.17
CA GLY A 141 -30.15 5.94 -5.59
C GLY A 141 -31.06 4.71 -5.52
N GLY A 142 -31.63 4.44 -4.33
CA GLY A 142 -32.53 3.30 -4.09
C GLY A 142 -31.85 2.01 -3.65
N VAL A 143 -30.52 1.91 -3.69
CA VAL A 143 -29.75 0.75 -3.19
C VAL A 143 -29.08 1.13 -1.86
N SER A 144 -29.74 0.85 -0.74
CA SER A 144 -29.17 1.01 0.60
C SER A 144 -29.42 -0.24 1.44
N VAL A 145 -28.41 -1.10 1.57
CA VAL A 145 -28.49 -2.34 2.35
C VAL A 145 -28.46 -2.02 3.85
N TRP A 146 -27.57 -1.12 4.25
CA TRP A 146 -27.33 -0.75 5.64
C TRP A 146 -27.83 0.67 5.98
N GLY A 147 -28.01 1.52 4.98
CA GLY A 147 -28.23 2.97 5.15
C GLY A 147 -26.93 3.73 5.45
N ALA A 148 -26.96 5.05 5.27
CA ALA A 148 -25.77 5.90 5.35
C ALA A 148 -25.06 5.84 6.72
N GLU A 149 -25.83 5.81 7.81
CA GLU A 149 -25.26 5.81 9.16
C GLU A 149 -24.54 4.50 9.48
N ARG A 150 -25.16 3.35 9.22
CA ARG A 150 -24.52 2.05 9.46
C ARG A 150 -23.35 1.82 8.52
N ALA A 151 -23.42 2.26 7.27
CA ALA A 151 -22.28 2.19 6.34
C ALA A 151 -21.08 3.00 6.84
N ARG A 152 -21.32 4.17 7.45
CA ARG A 152 -20.27 4.97 8.09
C ARG A 152 -19.65 4.23 9.28
N VAL A 153 -20.47 3.61 10.13
CA VAL A 153 -20.00 2.80 11.27
C VAL A 153 -19.15 1.62 10.77
N LEU A 154 -19.65 0.84 9.80
CA LEU A 154 -18.93 -0.28 9.19
C LEU A 154 -17.59 0.18 8.60
N HIS A 155 -17.56 1.34 7.94
CA HIS A 155 -16.32 1.91 7.41
C HIS A 155 -15.31 2.21 8.52
N VAL A 156 -15.72 2.87 9.61
CA VAL A 156 -14.84 3.21 10.75
C VAL A 156 -14.34 1.95 11.46
N GLU A 157 -15.21 0.97 11.71
CA GLU A 157 -14.80 -0.31 12.30
C GLU A 157 -13.82 -1.06 11.40
N GLY A 158 -14.05 -1.05 10.08
CA GLY A 158 -13.10 -1.57 9.10
C GLY A 158 -11.72 -0.92 9.21
N GLN A 159 -11.66 0.41 9.35
CA GLN A 159 -10.38 1.12 9.54
C GLN A 159 -9.67 0.72 10.83
N ARG A 160 -10.39 0.45 11.93
CA ARG A 160 -9.78 -0.05 13.18
C ARG A 160 -9.11 -1.40 12.97
N PHE A 161 -9.81 -2.34 12.31
CA PHE A 161 -9.22 -3.64 11.97
C PHE A 161 -8.00 -3.50 11.06
N TRP A 162 -8.05 -2.61 10.07
CA TRP A 162 -6.89 -2.35 9.22
C TRP A 162 -5.71 -1.80 10.02
N PHE A 163 -5.94 -0.87 10.94
CA PHE A 163 -4.90 -0.36 11.84
C PHE A 163 -4.26 -1.48 12.66
N PHE A 164 -5.06 -2.35 13.30
CA PHE A 164 -4.53 -3.48 14.08
C PHE A 164 -3.77 -4.47 13.20
N ALA A 165 -4.24 -4.73 11.98
CA ALA A 165 -3.52 -5.57 11.02
C ALA A 165 -2.12 -5.02 10.72
N LEU A 166 -2.01 -3.71 10.50
CA LEU A 166 -0.74 -3.04 10.24
C LEU A 166 0.18 -3.07 11.47
N VAL A 167 -0.34 -2.82 12.68
CA VAL A 167 0.46 -2.90 13.92
C VAL A 167 1.04 -4.30 14.11
N CYS A 168 0.23 -5.34 13.96
CA CYS A 168 0.72 -6.73 13.99
C CYS A 168 1.74 -7.00 12.88
N GLY A 169 1.48 -6.54 11.65
CA GLY A 169 2.41 -6.67 10.52
C GLY A 169 3.76 -5.99 10.75
N VAL A 170 3.76 -4.80 11.35
CA VAL A 170 4.97 -4.06 11.74
C VAL A 170 5.77 -4.85 12.77
N MET A 171 5.11 -5.38 13.81
CA MET A 171 5.79 -6.21 14.82
C MET A 171 6.41 -7.48 14.21
N VAL A 172 5.69 -8.15 13.30
CA VAL A 172 6.23 -9.31 12.56
C VAL A 172 7.42 -8.90 11.68
N GLY A 173 7.32 -7.77 10.98
CA GLY A 173 8.40 -7.24 10.15
C GLY A 173 9.67 -6.92 10.95
N VAL A 174 9.51 -6.27 12.11
CA VAL A 174 10.63 -6.00 13.04
C VAL A 174 11.24 -7.30 13.54
N GLY A 175 10.42 -8.26 14.00
CA GLY A 175 10.89 -9.56 14.46
C GLY A 175 11.73 -10.28 13.40
N ARG A 176 11.26 -10.32 12.15
CA ARG A 176 11.99 -10.91 11.02
C ARG A 176 13.31 -10.19 10.72
N VAL A 177 13.35 -8.86 10.81
CA VAL A 177 14.61 -8.09 10.63
C VAL A 177 15.62 -8.46 11.72
N VAL A 178 15.18 -8.58 12.97
CA VAL A 178 16.03 -8.97 14.09
C VAL A 178 16.57 -10.39 13.92
N GLU A 179 15.74 -11.34 13.52
CA GLU A 179 16.16 -12.73 13.24
C GLU A 179 17.21 -12.79 12.12
N LEU A 180 16.98 -12.05 11.03
CA LEU A 180 17.91 -12.00 9.89
C LEU A 180 19.25 -11.38 10.28
N TRP A 181 19.27 -10.33 11.12
CA TRP A 181 20.50 -9.73 11.66
C TRP A 181 21.24 -10.65 12.63
N GLY A 182 20.51 -11.39 13.46
CA GLY A 182 21.10 -12.39 14.36
C GLY A 182 21.84 -13.49 13.59
N GLN A 183 21.27 -13.95 12.47
CA GLN A 183 21.88 -14.95 11.59
C GLN A 183 23.15 -14.44 10.88
N GLU A 184 23.23 -13.16 10.53
CA GLU A 184 24.44 -12.57 9.92
C GLU A 184 25.62 -12.62 10.89
N ARG A 185 25.40 -12.20 12.14
CA ARG A 185 26.43 -12.25 13.19
C ARG A 185 26.90 -13.68 13.49
N GLY A 186 25.99 -14.65 13.48
CA GLY A 186 26.34 -16.06 13.68
C GLY A 186 27.17 -16.65 12.53
N GLN A 187 26.92 -16.25 11.29
CA GLN A 187 27.69 -16.72 10.12
C GLN A 187 29.09 -16.09 10.04
N GLU A 188 29.28 -14.84 10.47
CA GLU A 188 30.60 -14.20 10.50
C GLU A 188 31.57 -14.86 11.50
N GLN A 189 31.06 -15.43 12.59
CA GLN A 189 31.87 -16.10 13.61
C GLN A 189 32.26 -17.54 13.26
N GLY A 190 31.54 -18.20 12.35
CA GLY A 190 31.76 -19.62 11.99
C GLY A 190 32.60 -19.86 10.73
N GLY A 191 33.10 -18.80 10.06
CA GLY A 191 33.62 -18.86 8.69
C GLY A 191 35.14 -18.89 8.56
N VAL A 192 35.82 -19.92 9.05
CA VAL A 192 37.18 -20.27 8.60
C VAL A 192 37.22 -21.76 8.29
N GLN A 193 36.94 -22.14 7.04
CA GLN A 193 37.64 -23.20 6.29
C GLN A 193 36.99 -23.48 4.91
N ASP A 194 37.80 -23.23 3.89
CA ASP A 194 38.01 -24.04 2.68
C ASP A 194 37.12 -23.83 1.42
N GLY A 195 37.79 -23.40 0.33
CA GLY A 195 37.41 -23.57 -1.09
C GLY A 195 36.75 -22.40 -1.85
N GLU A 196 37.31 -21.99 -3.00
CA GLU A 196 36.73 -21.00 -3.95
C GLU A 196 35.31 -21.34 -4.43
N LYS A 197 34.92 -22.63 -4.42
CA LYS A 197 33.53 -23.05 -4.71
C LYS A 197 32.54 -22.68 -3.59
N LYS A 198 32.96 -22.70 -2.31
CA LYS A 198 32.13 -22.21 -1.20
C LYS A 198 31.93 -20.70 -1.24
N GLU A 199 32.88 -19.95 -1.81
CA GLU A 199 32.80 -18.50 -1.86
C GLU A 199 31.64 -18.02 -2.74
N LYS A 200 31.45 -18.63 -3.93
CA LYS A 200 30.31 -18.33 -4.81
C LYS A 200 28.96 -18.69 -4.18
N ASP A 201 28.88 -19.86 -3.53
CA ASP A 201 27.67 -20.29 -2.84
C ASP A 201 27.36 -19.39 -1.62
N LEU A 202 28.37 -18.97 -0.85
CA LEU A 202 28.23 -18.01 0.24
C LEU A 202 27.78 -16.64 -0.26
N GLU A 203 28.34 -16.18 -1.38
CA GLU A 203 27.99 -14.90 -1.98
C GLU A 203 26.54 -14.91 -2.47
N GLU A 204 26.08 -16.02 -3.07
CA GLU A 204 24.69 -16.18 -3.48
C GLU A 204 23.75 -16.21 -2.26
N VAL A 205 24.11 -16.91 -1.17
CA VAL A 205 23.36 -16.92 0.08
C VAL A 205 23.28 -15.51 0.70
N ARG A 206 24.40 -14.77 0.74
CA ARG A 206 24.45 -13.38 1.21
C ARG A 206 23.59 -12.47 0.36
N LYS A 207 23.61 -12.63 -0.97
CA LYS A 207 22.79 -11.86 -1.90
C LYS A 207 21.31 -12.13 -1.68
N LYS A 208 20.90 -13.40 -1.60
CA LYS A 208 19.51 -13.81 -1.27
C LYS A 208 19.06 -13.23 0.07
N ARG A 209 19.92 -13.27 1.09
CA ARG A 209 19.62 -12.69 2.42
C ARG A 209 19.41 -11.18 2.34
N ARG A 210 20.31 -10.44 1.68
CA ARG A 210 20.17 -8.98 1.48
C ARG A 210 18.89 -8.63 0.73
N GLU A 211 18.51 -9.44 -0.26
CA GLU A 211 17.24 -9.28 -0.98
C GLU A 211 16.03 -9.49 -0.08
N VAL A 212 16.03 -10.55 0.75
CA VAL A 212 14.98 -10.80 1.75
C VAL A 212 14.90 -9.64 2.75
N MET A 213 16.03 -9.22 3.32
CA MET A 213 16.12 -8.08 4.23
C MET A 213 15.54 -6.81 3.61
N ARG A 214 15.95 -6.49 2.37
CA ARG A 214 15.46 -5.30 1.66
C ARG A 214 13.95 -5.36 1.42
N ARG A 215 13.41 -6.53 1.05
CA ARG A 215 11.95 -6.71 0.88
C ARG A 215 11.21 -6.55 2.20
N THR A 216 11.71 -7.16 3.28
CA THR A 216 11.11 -7.04 4.61
C THR A 216 11.13 -5.60 5.11
N LEU A 217 12.26 -4.89 4.98
CA LEU A 217 12.36 -3.47 5.36
C LEU A 217 11.44 -2.58 4.51
N ARG A 218 11.39 -2.80 3.19
CA ARG A 218 10.50 -2.06 2.29
C ARG A 218 9.04 -2.23 2.71
N ARG A 219 8.64 -3.46 3.02
CA ARG A 219 7.29 -3.79 3.49
C ARG A 219 7.00 -3.14 4.85
N LEU A 220 7.93 -3.23 5.79
CA LEU A 220 7.84 -2.62 7.10
C LEU A 220 7.63 -1.11 7.00
N VAL A 221 8.45 -0.41 6.20
CA VAL A 221 8.30 1.04 5.98
C VAL A 221 6.95 1.35 5.35
N ALA A 222 6.50 0.57 4.35
CA ALA A 222 5.19 0.77 3.75
C ALA A 222 4.04 0.59 4.76
N ASP A 223 4.09 -0.42 5.62
CA ASP A 223 3.07 -0.67 6.65
C ASP A 223 3.08 0.43 7.73
N VAL A 224 4.25 0.95 8.12
CA VAL A 224 4.37 2.09 9.06
C VAL A 224 3.77 3.37 8.46
N LEU A 225 4.09 3.69 7.20
CA LEU A 225 3.51 4.83 6.50
C LEU A 225 1.99 4.69 6.37
N ASP A 226 1.50 3.47 6.13
CA ASP A 226 0.09 3.18 5.99
C ASP A 226 -0.70 3.32 7.29
N LEU A 227 -0.08 3.22 8.49
CA LEU A 227 -0.76 3.44 9.77
C LEU A 227 -1.42 4.83 9.88
N ALA A 228 -0.85 5.83 9.20
CA ALA A 228 -1.40 7.18 9.20
C ALA A 228 -2.81 7.25 8.58
N VAL A 229 -3.13 6.37 7.62
CA VAL A 229 -4.41 6.40 6.91
C VAL A 229 -5.57 5.95 7.81
N PRO A 230 -5.62 4.71 8.33
CA PRO A 230 -6.69 4.32 9.23
C PRO A 230 -6.60 5.06 10.57
N GLY A 231 -5.39 5.39 11.03
CA GLY A 231 -5.19 6.15 12.27
C GLY A 231 -5.85 7.53 12.23
N ALA A 232 -5.77 8.24 11.10
CA ALA A 232 -6.43 9.52 10.92
C ALA A 232 -7.96 9.38 10.77
N VAL A 233 -8.45 8.34 10.07
CA VAL A 233 -9.91 8.13 9.88
C VAL A 233 -10.59 7.78 11.21
N VAL A 234 -9.94 6.96 12.04
CA VAL A 234 -10.47 6.59 13.36
C VAL A 234 -10.30 7.73 14.37
N GLY A 235 -9.36 8.65 14.15
CA GLY A 235 -9.05 9.75 15.05
C GLY A 235 -8.02 9.40 16.14
N TRP A 236 -7.28 8.30 15.97
CA TRP A 236 -6.21 7.89 16.89
C TRP A 236 -4.90 8.64 16.67
N VAL A 237 -4.64 9.12 15.44
CA VAL A 237 -3.40 9.83 15.11
C VAL A 237 -3.76 11.20 14.54
N PRO A 238 -3.32 12.31 15.18
CA PRO A 238 -3.66 13.68 14.76
C PRO A 238 -2.79 14.12 13.56
N VAL A 239 -3.01 13.50 12.40
CA VAL A 239 -2.29 13.79 11.17
C VAL A 239 -3.19 14.60 10.24
N SER A 240 -2.66 15.68 9.65
CA SER A 240 -3.43 16.47 8.68
C SER A 240 -3.69 15.66 7.39
N PRO A 241 -4.81 15.90 6.69
CA PRO A 241 -5.13 15.18 5.45
C PRO A 241 -4.05 15.28 4.37
N GLY A 242 -3.31 16.39 4.33
CA GLY A 242 -2.17 16.59 3.43
C GLY A 242 -1.00 15.66 3.73
N VAL A 243 -0.63 15.52 5.01
CA VAL A 243 0.43 14.59 5.43
C VAL A 243 0.01 13.14 5.18
N VAL A 244 -1.26 12.78 5.42
CA VAL A 244 -1.78 11.46 5.05
C VAL A 244 -1.61 11.20 3.54
N GLY A 245 -1.85 12.20 2.69
CA GLY A 245 -1.61 12.11 1.25
C GLY A 245 -0.15 11.79 0.91
N VAL A 246 0.80 12.48 1.54
CA VAL A 246 2.24 12.25 1.34
C VAL A 246 2.68 10.87 1.83
N MET A 247 2.25 10.45 3.01
CA MET A 247 2.56 9.11 3.55
C MET A 247 2.00 8.01 2.64
N MET A 248 0.77 8.20 2.16
CA MET A 248 0.13 7.31 1.21
C MET A 248 0.83 7.28 -0.15
N LEU A 249 1.38 8.39 -0.63
CA LEU A 249 2.23 8.42 -1.83
C LEU A 249 3.48 7.55 -1.64
N GLY A 250 4.18 7.75 -0.51
CA GLY A 250 5.39 7.00 -0.17
C GLY A 250 5.14 5.50 -0.10
N SER A 251 4.13 5.05 0.66
CA SER A 251 3.79 3.64 0.78
C SER A 251 3.32 3.03 -0.55
N THR A 252 2.60 3.81 -1.36
CA THR A 252 2.16 3.36 -2.70
C THR A 252 3.34 3.15 -3.63
N TRP A 253 4.33 4.05 -3.63
CA TRP A 253 5.53 3.88 -4.43
C TRP A 253 6.29 2.60 -4.04
N LEU A 254 6.51 2.39 -2.75
CA LEU A 254 7.20 1.20 -2.24
C LEU A 254 6.48 -0.09 -2.62
N THR A 255 5.15 -0.13 -2.49
CA THR A 255 4.35 -1.32 -2.82
C THR A 255 4.14 -1.51 -4.33
N ALA A 256 4.10 -0.44 -5.12
CA ALA A 256 4.08 -0.52 -6.58
C ALA A 256 5.40 -1.09 -7.12
N ALA A 257 6.54 -0.67 -6.56
CA ALA A 257 7.84 -1.21 -6.91
C ALA A 257 7.95 -2.72 -6.61
N GLU A 258 7.31 -3.20 -5.54
CA GLU A 258 7.24 -4.64 -5.23
C GLU A 258 6.45 -5.43 -6.28
N VAL A 259 5.29 -4.91 -6.70
CA VAL A 259 4.48 -5.52 -7.77
C VAL A 259 5.24 -5.48 -9.10
N TRP A 260 5.90 -4.36 -9.41
CA TRP A 260 6.77 -4.23 -10.58
C TRP A 260 7.84 -5.32 -10.60
N GLU A 261 8.60 -5.48 -9.52
CA GLU A 261 9.62 -6.52 -9.39
C GLU A 261 9.03 -7.94 -9.50
N ARG A 262 7.81 -8.18 -9.00
CA ARG A 262 7.10 -9.46 -9.15
C ARG A 262 6.78 -9.76 -10.61
N CYS A 263 6.18 -8.80 -11.33
CA CYS A 263 5.84 -8.95 -12.74
C CYS A 263 7.08 -9.23 -13.60
N GLY A 264 8.22 -8.59 -13.31
CA GLY A 264 9.48 -8.87 -14.01
C GLY A 264 9.95 -10.32 -13.82
N ARG A 265 9.89 -10.84 -12.59
CA ARG A 265 10.26 -12.23 -12.29
C ARG A 265 9.34 -13.24 -12.98
N GLU A 266 8.04 -12.99 -13.04
CA GLU A 266 7.09 -13.86 -13.74
C GLU A 266 7.40 -13.96 -15.24
N ILE A 267 7.74 -12.84 -15.88
CA ILE A 267 8.11 -12.82 -17.30
C ILE A 267 9.42 -13.55 -17.54
N ASP A 268 10.44 -13.30 -16.73
CA ASP A 268 11.74 -13.99 -16.87
C ASP A 268 11.58 -15.51 -16.66
N ALA A 269 10.72 -15.94 -15.72
CA ALA A 269 10.41 -17.35 -15.52
C ALA A 269 9.67 -17.97 -16.72
N GLY A 270 8.68 -17.26 -17.29
CA GLY A 270 7.93 -17.73 -18.46
C GLY A 270 8.75 -17.86 -19.74
N LYS A 271 9.90 -17.18 -19.84
CA LYS A 271 10.85 -17.32 -20.96
C LYS A 271 11.81 -18.50 -20.81
N SER A 272 11.88 -19.10 -19.63
CA SER A 272 12.79 -20.22 -19.33
C SER A 272 12.15 -21.61 -19.51
N THR A 273 10.84 -21.64 -19.74
CA THR A 273 10.05 -22.81 -20.16
C THR A 273 9.84 -22.80 -21.67
#